data_AF-A0A950I2Y3-F1
#
_entry.id   AF-A0A950I2Y3-F1
#
_cell.length_a   1.000
_cell.length_b   1.000
_cell.length_c   1.000
_cell.angle_alpha   90.00
_cell.angle_beta   90.00
_cell.angle_gamma   90.00
#
_symmetry.space_group_name_H-M   'P 1'
#
loop_
_entity.id
_entity.type
_entity.pdbx_description
1 polymer ?
#
loop_
_entity_poly.entity_id
_entity_poly.type
_entity_poly.pdbx_seq_one_letter_code
_entity_poly.pdbx_strand_id
1 'polypeptide(L)'
;QRAANRALLAMDKREDADYQAHRQKQKAADARIDAALKRLQQAEQRLAQGSQVRGGDRVGNVNGYTRLRDSYFNRVSQLEADVARAKQDLDAAYSARDQY
;
A
#
# COMPACT_ATOMS: atom_id res chain seq x y z
N GLN A 1 48.20 1.37 27.38
CA GLN A 1 47.98 1.47 25.91
C GLN A 1 47.00 0.41 25.37
N ARG A 2 47.11 -0.89 25.71
CA ARG A 2 46.19 -1.96 25.21
C ARG A 2 44.69 -1.77 25.55
N ALA A 3 44.35 -1.17 26.69
CA ALA A 3 42.96 -0.94 27.09
C ALA A 3 42.26 0.15 26.25
N ALA A 4 42.98 1.22 25.87
CA ALA A 4 42.46 2.30 25.02
C ALA A 4 42.13 1.81 23.60
N ASN A 5 43.00 0.99 23.01
CA ASN A 5 42.75 0.39 21.69
C ASN A 5 41.53 -0.55 21.70
N ARG A 6 41.30 -1.28 22.79
CA ARG A 6 40.09 -2.12 22.93
C ARG A 6 38.82 -1.28 23.04
N ALA A 7 38.87 -0.13 23.72
CA ALA A 7 37.74 0.77 23.85
C ALA A 7 37.37 1.39 22.48
N LEU A 8 38.36 1.85 21.71
CA LEU A 8 38.15 2.38 20.36
C LEU A 8 37.54 1.33 19.42
N LEU A 9 38.10 0.12 19.37
CA LEU A 9 37.55 -0.97 18.56
C LEU A 9 36.12 -1.37 18.98
N ALA A 10 35.77 -1.21 20.27
CA ALA A 10 34.42 -1.48 20.75
C ALA A 10 33.44 -0.35 20.39
N MET A 11 33.92 0.90 20.27
CA MET A 11 33.13 2.04 19.80
C MET A 11 32.84 1.89 18.31
N ASP A 12 33.85 1.62 17.47
CA ASP A 12 33.69 1.42 16.03
C ASP A 12 32.67 0.30 15.74
N LYS A 13 32.77 -0.83 16.45
CA LYS A 13 31.82 -1.94 16.32
C LYS A 13 30.39 -1.59 16.72
N ARG A 14 30.20 -0.69 17.69
CA ARG A 14 28.87 -0.23 18.10
C ARG A 14 28.29 0.70 17.05
N GLU A 15 29.09 1.63 16.54
CA GLU A 15 28.68 2.53 15.46
C GLU A 15 28.30 1.76 14.19
N ASP A 16 29.10 0.75 13.82
CA ASP A 16 28.76 -0.17 12.72
C ASP A 16 27.44 -0.90 13.00
N ALA A 17 27.24 -1.42 14.21
CA ALA A 17 26.02 -2.13 14.58
C ALA A 17 24.78 -1.23 14.52
N ASP A 18 24.90 0.01 15.02
CA ASP A 18 23.82 1.00 14.98
C ASP A 18 23.50 1.40 13.54
N TYR A 19 24.52 1.65 12.72
CA TYR A 19 24.35 1.94 11.30
C TYR A 19 23.63 0.80 10.56
N GLN A 20 24.04 -0.45 10.80
CA GLN A 20 23.38 -1.60 10.20
C GLN A 20 21.93 -1.74 10.70
N ALA A 21 21.66 -1.49 11.97
CA ALA A 21 20.31 -1.52 12.52
C ALA A 21 19.40 -0.46 11.86
N HIS A 22 19.89 0.77 11.68
CA HIS A 22 19.17 1.83 10.96
C HIS A 22 18.90 1.44 9.51
N ARG A 23 19.90 0.93 8.79
CA ARG A 23 19.75 0.46 7.41
C ARG A 23 18.68 -0.64 7.30
N GLN A 24 18.64 -1.59 8.23
CA GLN A 24 17.64 -2.67 8.21
C GLN A 24 16.22 -2.13 8.47
N LYS A 25 16.07 -1.15 9.37
CA LYS A 25 14.78 -0.48 9.62
C LYS A 25 14.28 0.26 8.37
N GLN A 26 15.15 1.01 7.70
CA GLN A 26 14.83 1.70 6.45
C GLN A 26 14.44 0.72 5.35
N LYS A 27 15.22 -0.35 5.16
CA LYS A 27 14.90 -1.41 4.17
C LYS A 27 13.54 -2.07 4.45
N ALA A 28 13.20 -2.30 5.72
CA ALA A 28 11.89 -2.83 6.09
C ALA A 28 10.76 -1.83 5.81
N ALA A 29 10.99 -0.53 6.00
CA ALA A 29 10.03 0.51 5.66
C ALA A 29 9.82 0.61 4.13
N ASP A 30 10.90 0.60 3.35
CA ASP A 30 10.84 0.58 1.87
C ASP A 30 10.04 -0.63 1.36
N ALA A 31 10.28 -1.81 1.92
CA ALA A 31 9.53 -3.02 1.56
C ALA A 31 8.02 -2.93 1.86
N ARG A 32 7.63 -2.18 2.90
CA ARG A 32 6.21 -1.92 3.22
C ARG A 32 5.57 -0.98 2.20
N ILE A 33 6.30 0.06 1.77
CA ILE A 33 5.84 0.97 0.71
C ILE A 33 5.64 0.21 -0.59
N ASP A 34 6.62 -0.62 -0.99
CA ASP A 34 6.50 -1.44 -2.21
C ASP A 34 5.28 -2.36 -2.16
N ALA A 35 5.00 -2.97 -1.00
CA ALA A 35 3.82 -3.79 -0.81
C ALA A 35 2.51 -2.97 -0.90
N ALA A 36 2.49 -1.76 -0.33
CA ALA A 36 1.33 -0.87 -0.39
C ALA A 36 1.07 -0.37 -1.82
N LEU A 37 2.11 -0.01 -2.58
CA LEU A 37 2.03 0.36 -3.99
C LEU A 37 1.42 -0.76 -4.83
N LYS A 38 1.88 -2.01 -4.63
CA LYS A 38 1.31 -3.17 -5.32
C LYS A 38 -0.17 -3.38 -5.00
N ARG A 39 -0.57 -3.18 -3.74
CA ARG A 39 -1.98 -3.28 -3.32
C ARG A 39 -2.84 -2.19 -3.97
N LEU A 40 -2.35 -0.95 -4.00
CA LEU A 40 -3.03 0.16 -4.68
C LEU A 40 -3.22 -0.15 -6.16
N GLN A 41 -2.16 -0.55 -6.86
CA GLN A 41 -2.23 -0.94 -8.27
C GLN A 41 -3.25 -2.05 -8.52
N GLN A 42 -3.28 -3.08 -7.68
CA GLN A 42 -4.26 -4.17 -7.79
C GLN A 42 -5.69 -3.68 -7.55
N ALA A 43 -5.92 -2.80 -6.58
CA ALA A 43 -7.23 -2.23 -6.32
C ALA A 43 -7.73 -1.38 -7.49
N GLU A 44 -6.86 -0.55 -8.07
CA GLU A 44 -7.17 0.27 -9.24
C GLU A 44 -7.49 -0.59 -10.48
N GLN A 45 -6.74 -1.67 -10.69
CA GLN A 45 -7.04 -2.65 -11.76
C GLN A 45 -8.39 -3.32 -11.56
N ARG A 46 -8.73 -3.72 -10.33
CA ARG A 46 -10.03 -4.31 -10.00
C ARG A 46 -11.16 -3.33 -10.23
N LEU A 47 -10.98 -2.06 -9.87
CA LEU A 47 -11.96 -1.00 -10.15
C LEU A 47 -12.15 -0.84 -11.67
N ALA A 48 -11.06 -0.68 -12.43
CA ALA A 48 -11.13 -0.53 -13.88
C ALA A 48 -11.88 -1.69 -14.57
N GLN A 49 -11.62 -2.93 -14.14
CA GLN A 49 -12.29 -4.12 -14.66
C GLN A 49 -13.73 -4.28 -14.14
N GLY A 50 -13.99 -3.86 -12.90
CA GLY A 50 -15.28 -4.05 -12.22
C GLY A 50 -16.32 -2.97 -12.50
N SER A 51 -15.89 -1.79 -12.96
CA SER A 51 -16.74 -0.67 -13.39
C SER A 51 -17.39 -0.89 -14.75
N GLN A 52 -17.02 -1.94 -15.48
CA GLN A 52 -17.74 -2.30 -16.70
C GLN A 52 -19.10 -2.91 -16.37
N VAL A 53 -20.15 -2.41 -17.04
CA VAL A 53 -21.51 -2.95 -16.96
C VAL A 53 -21.54 -4.34 -17.60
N ARG A 54 -21.98 -5.34 -16.83
CA ARG A 54 -22.12 -6.74 -17.28
C ARG A 54 -23.54 -7.00 -17.75
N GLY A 55 -23.75 -8.08 -18.50
CA GLY A 55 -25.08 -8.45 -19.03
C GLY A 55 -26.16 -8.56 -17.94
N GLY A 56 -25.80 -9.07 -16.76
CA GLY A 56 -26.71 -9.18 -15.61
C GLY A 56 -27.01 -7.87 -14.89
N ASP A 57 -26.21 -6.82 -15.10
CA ASP A 57 -26.38 -5.53 -14.41
C ASP A 57 -27.49 -4.67 -15.03
N ARG A 58 -28.00 -5.04 -16.21
CA ARG A 58 -29.08 -4.30 -16.89
C ARG A 58 -30.44 -4.80 -16.41
N VAL A 59 -31.32 -3.86 -16.06
CA VAL A 59 -32.76 -4.08 -15.90
C VAL A 59 -33.42 -3.61 -17.19
N GLY A 60 -34.38 -4.40 -17.68
CA GLY A 60 -35.04 -4.21 -18.98
C GLY A 60 -35.51 -2.79 -19.26
N ASN A 61 -35.71 -2.51 -20.55
CA ASN A 61 -35.98 -1.17 -21.06
C ASN A 61 -37.31 -0.61 -20.50
N VAL A 62 -37.24 0.51 -19.78
CA VAL A 62 -38.40 1.36 -19.53
C VAL A 62 -38.26 2.53 -20.50
N ASN A 63 -39.19 2.68 -21.45
CA ASN A 63 -39.23 3.78 -22.43
C ASN A 63 -37.95 3.98 -23.27
N GLY A 64 -37.26 2.89 -23.63
CA GLY A 64 -36.03 2.97 -24.45
C GLY A 64 -34.75 3.27 -23.67
N TYR A 65 -34.84 3.47 -22.35
CA TYR A 65 -33.68 3.62 -21.46
C TYR A 65 -33.44 2.32 -20.70
N THR A 66 -32.19 1.85 -20.71
CA THR A 66 -31.75 0.70 -19.91
C THR A 66 -31.32 1.18 -18.52
N ARG A 67 -32.00 0.70 -17.47
CA ARG A 67 -31.62 0.99 -16.07
C ARG A 67 -30.57 -0.02 -15.59
N LEU A 68 -29.64 0.41 -14.74
CA LEU A 68 -28.71 -0.49 -14.06
C LEU A 68 -29.29 -0.99 -12.73
N ARG A 69 -28.97 -2.23 -12.36
CA ARG A 69 -29.31 -2.84 -11.07
C ARG A 69 -28.47 -2.23 -9.95
N ASP A 70 -29.02 -2.21 -8.74
CA ASP A 70 -28.31 -1.78 -7.54
C ASP A 70 -27.04 -2.61 -7.29
N SER A 71 -27.02 -3.88 -7.73
CA SER A 71 -25.83 -4.74 -7.67
C SER A 71 -24.62 -4.18 -8.42
N TYR A 72 -24.84 -3.41 -9.49
CA TYR A 72 -23.76 -2.71 -10.19
C TYR A 72 -23.17 -1.61 -9.32
N PHE A 73 -24.03 -0.74 -8.79
CA PHE A 73 -23.59 0.40 -7.96
C PHE A 73 -22.91 -0.07 -6.68
N ASN A 74 -23.44 -1.10 -6.01
CA ASN A 74 -22.83 -1.68 -4.82
C ASN A 74 -21.44 -2.25 -5.13
N ARG A 75 -21.27 -2.90 -6.28
CA ARG A 75 -19.97 -3.44 -6.71
C ARG A 75 -18.97 -2.31 -6.96
N VAL A 76 -19.36 -1.29 -7.71
CA VAL A 76 -18.47 -0.15 -8.01
C VAL A 76 -18.09 0.59 -6.73
N SER A 77 -19.05 0.85 -5.84
CA SER A 77 -18.81 1.50 -4.56
C SER A 77 -17.84 0.71 -3.68
N GLN A 78 -17.95 -0.62 -3.62
CA GLN A 78 -17.00 -1.46 -2.90
C GLN A 78 -15.59 -1.35 -3.48
N LEU A 79 -15.45 -1.36 -4.80
CA LEU A 79 -14.16 -1.24 -5.48
C LEU A 79 -13.52 0.14 -5.25
N GLU A 80 -14.31 1.20 -5.24
CA GLU A 80 -13.86 2.55 -4.89
C GLU A 80 -13.38 2.63 -3.44
N ALA A 81 -14.12 2.01 -2.50
CA ALA A 81 -13.73 1.93 -1.10
C ALA A 81 -12.42 1.15 -0.91
N ASP A 82 -12.21 0.08 -1.67
CA ASP A 82 -10.97 -0.70 -1.65
C ASP A 82 -9.78 0.15 -2.13
N VAL A 83 -9.95 0.95 -3.20
CA VAL A 83 -8.92 1.89 -3.68
C VAL A 83 -8.63 2.95 -2.63
N ALA A 84 -9.66 3.54 -2.00
CA ALA A 84 -9.50 4.55 -0.96
C ALA A 84 -8.69 4.00 0.23
N ARG A 85 -8.99 2.78 0.67
CA ARG A 85 -8.24 2.10 1.73
C ARG A 85 -6.78 1.85 1.33
N ALA A 86 -6.54 1.38 0.10
CA ALA A 86 -5.18 1.13 -0.37
C ALA A 86 -4.33 2.42 -0.45
N LYS A 87 -4.95 3.58 -0.75
CA LYS A 87 -4.30 4.88 -0.68
C LYS A 87 -3.94 5.26 0.76
N GLN A 88 -4.86 5.08 1.70
CA GLN A 88 -4.60 5.32 3.13
C GLN A 88 -3.46 4.44 3.67
N ASP A 89 -3.42 3.17 3.27
CA ASP A 89 -2.35 2.24 3.65
C ASP A 89 -0.99 2.69 3.08
N LEU A 90 -0.97 3.23 1.85
CA LEU A 90 0.23 3.77 1.23
C LEU A 90 0.72 5.04 1.95
N ASP A 91 -0.19 5.96 2.27
CA ASP A 91 0.12 7.18 3.01
C ASP A 91 0.67 6.85 4.40
N ALA A 92 0.09 5.86 5.07
CA ALA A 92 0.59 5.37 6.36
C ALA A 92 1.98 4.73 6.23
N ALA A 93 2.26 4.00 5.14
CA ALA A 93 3.57 3.41 4.90
C ALA A 93 4.66 4.48 4.67
N TYR A 94 4.35 5.53 3.91
CA TYR A 94 5.25 6.69 3.76
C TYR A 94 5.46 7.42 5.07
N SER A 95 4.38 7.71 5.80
CA SER A 95 4.47 8.38 7.11
C SER A 95 5.32 7.58 8.11
N ALA A 96 5.24 6.25 8.08
CA ALA A 96 6.07 5.39 8.91
C ALA A 96 7.55 5.40 8.48
N ARG A 97 7.85 5.55 7.18
CA ARG A 97 9.24 5.65 6.69
C ARG A 97 9.92 6.93 7.16
N ASP A 98 9.21 8.05 7.13
CA ASP A 98 9.74 9.36 7.53
C ASP A 98 10.08 9.45 9.03
N GLN A 99 9.63 8.46 9.82
CA GLN A 99 9.90 8.35 11.26
C GLN A 99 11.17 7.55 11.61
N TYR A 100 11.91 7.02 10.63
CA TYR A 100 13.15 6.24 10.82
C TYR A 100 14.42 7.00 10.43
#